data_AF-A0A8S8Y7D0-F1
#
_entry.id   AF-A0A8S8Y7D0-F1
#
_cell.length_a   1.000
_cell.length_b   1.000
_cell.length_c   1.000
_cell.angle_alpha   90.00
_cell.angle_beta   90.00
_cell.angle_gamma   90.00
#
_symmetry.space_group_name_H-M   'P 1'
#
loop_
_entity.id
_entity.type
_entity.pdbx_description
1 polymer ?
#
loop_
_entity_poly.entity_id
_entity_poly.type
_entity_poly.pdbx_seq_one_letter_code
_entity_poly.pdbx_strand_id
1 'polypeptide(L)'
;MKKNMMRGTNALMALTAITMIASVVTAQEVDNSSTVDAYKYIGAGIALGLCGIGTGYSQSQIGAAAVGMVAEGGNFGRALLFTVLPETIVLFGLLAFFL
;
A
#
# COMPACT_ATOMS: atom_id res chain seq x y z
N MET A 1 -26.52 -24.30 7.45
CA MET A 1 -26.24 -23.36 6.34
C MET A 1 -26.60 -21.89 6.65
N LYS A 2 -27.64 -21.57 7.44
CA LYS A 2 -28.02 -20.18 7.79
C LYS A 2 -27.00 -19.36 8.62
N LYS A 3 -26.15 -20.02 9.43
CA LYS A 3 -25.21 -19.32 10.33
C LYS A 3 -24.08 -18.59 9.59
N ASN A 4 -23.69 -19.05 8.41
CA ASN A 4 -22.63 -18.41 7.61
C ASN A 4 -23.15 -17.20 6.83
N MET A 5 -24.42 -17.20 6.43
CA MET A 5 -25.06 -16.06 5.76
C MET A 5 -25.24 -14.86 6.71
N MET A 6 -25.57 -15.11 7.98
CA MET A 6 -25.67 -14.07 9.02
C MET A 6 -24.33 -13.39 9.30
N ARG A 7 -23.20 -14.12 9.17
CA ARG A 7 -21.85 -13.55 9.36
C ARG A 7 -21.45 -12.67 8.18
N GLY A 8 -21.86 -13.03 6.95
CA GLY A 8 -21.64 -12.22 5.75
C GLY A 8 -22.42 -10.90 5.78
N THR A 9 -23.70 -10.93 6.17
CA THR A 9 -24.53 -9.72 6.27
C THR A 9 -24.05 -8.78 7.39
N ASN A 10 -23.59 -9.32 8.52
CA ASN A 10 -23.00 -8.51 9.59
C ASN A 10 -21.67 -7.88 9.18
N ALA A 11 -20.84 -8.59 8.41
CA ALA A 11 -19.59 -8.04 7.87
C ALA A 11 -19.86 -6.93 6.83
N LEU A 12 -20.88 -7.10 5.98
CA LEU A 12 -21.30 -6.08 5.02
C LEU A 12 -21.85 -4.83 5.72
N MET A 13 -22.66 -4.99 6.78
CA MET A 13 -23.14 -3.87 7.59
C MET A 13 -22.01 -3.14 8.33
N ALA A 14 -20.99 -3.86 8.80
CA ALA A 14 -19.81 -3.24 9.39
C ALA A 14 -19.02 -2.42 8.36
N LEU A 15 -18.87 -2.95 7.14
CA LEU A 15 -18.18 -2.25 6.06
C LEU A 15 -18.94 -1.01 5.60
N THR A 16 -20.26 -1.09 5.44
CA THR A 16 -21.09 0.08 5.10
C THR A 16 -21.09 1.14 6.21
N ALA A 17 -21.06 0.74 7.49
CA ALA A 17 -20.93 1.67 8.61
C ALA A 17 -19.57 2.41 8.61
N ILE A 18 -18.46 1.69 8.34
CA ILE A 18 -17.13 2.30 8.18
C ILE A 18 -17.14 3.28 7.00
N THR A 19 -17.81 2.93 5.90
CA THR A 19 -17.92 3.78 4.71
C THR A 19 -18.74 5.04 4.98
N MET A 20 -19.79 4.96 5.81
CA MET A 20 -20.54 6.15 6.24
C MET A 20 -19.74 7.08 7.15
N ILE A 21 -18.93 6.53 8.06
CA ILE A 21 -18.04 7.35 8.91
C ILE A 21 -16.98 8.05 8.03
N ALA A 22 -16.46 7.38 7.01
CA ALA A 22 -15.58 8.00 6.03
C ALA A 22 -16.27 9.15 5.26
N SER A 23 -17.55 9.01 4.92
CA SER A 23 -18.31 10.09 4.27
C SER A 23 -18.58 11.30 5.17
N VAL A 24 -18.63 11.12 6.49
CA VAL A 24 -18.76 12.24 7.46
C VAL A 24 -17.46 13.03 7.57
N VAL A 25 -16.29 12.37 7.44
CA VAL A 25 -14.99 13.05 7.37
C VAL A 25 -14.86 13.95 6.14
N THR A 26 -15.61 13.69 5.06
CA THR A 26 -15.55 14.47 3.81
C THR A 26 -16.60 15.57 3.70
N ALA A 27 -17.44 15.80 4.72
CA ALA A 27 -18.60 16.69 4.63
C ALA A 27 -18.42 18.08 5.27
N GLN A 28 -17.18 18.56 5.48
CA GLN A 28 -16.94 19.89 6.02
C GLN A 28 -16.36 20.82 4.95
N GLU A 29 -17.24 21.61 4.31
CA GLU A 29 -16.86 22.78 3.52
C GLU A 29 -16.33 23.89 4.47
N VAL A 30 -15.04 23.84 4.78
CA VAL A 30 -14.27 25.00 5.21
C VAL A 30 -13.08 25.06 4.27
N ASP A 31 -13.19 25.90 3.25
CA ASP A 31 -12.16 26.20 2.25
C ASP A 31 -10.99 26.97 2.89
N ASN A 32 -10.22 26.28 3.74
CA ASN A 32 -8.97 26.76 4.28
C ASN A 32 -7.83 26.06 3.53
N SER A 33 -6.91 26.82 2.95
CA SER A 33 -5.73 26.27 2.24
C SER A 33 -4.96 25.25 3.09
N SER A 34 -4.91 25.46 4.41
CA SER A 34 -4.31 24.55 5.39
C SER A 34 -4.95 23.16 5.45
N THR A 35 -6.27 23.07 5.22
CA THR A 35 -7.01 21.81 5.26
C THR A 35 -6.81 21.02 3.96
N VAL A 36 -6.78 21.70 2.81
CA VAL A 36 -6.48 21.10 1.51
C VAL A 36 -5.05 20.52 1.50
N ASP A 37 -4.09 21.27 2.02
CA ASP A 37 -2.71 20.81 2.17
C ASP A 37 -2.60 19.60 3.12
N ALA A 38 -3.32 19.61 4.25
CA ALA A 38 -3.33 18.49 5.18
C ALA A 38 -3.85 17.20 4.52
N TYR A 39 -4.95 17.25 3.77
CA TYR A 39 -5.46 16.08 3.05
C TYR A 39 -4.52 15.60 1.94
N LYS A 40 -3.81 16.53 1.26
CA LYS A 40 -2.79 16.19 0.26
C LYS A 40 -1.66 15.35 0.87
N TYR A 41 -1.08 15.78 1.98
CA TYR A 41 0.00 15.05 2.65
C TYR A 41 -0.46 13.74 3.28
N ILE A 42 -1.68 13.67 3.82
CA ILE A 42 -2.26 12.43 4.33
C ILE A 42 -2.47 11.43 3.19
N GLY A 43 -3.02 11.87 2.06
CA GLY A 43 -3.21 11.03 0.87
C GLY A 43 -1.88 10.49 0.34
N ALA A 44 -0.87 11.36 0.21
CA ALA A 44 0.48 10.97 -0.21
C ALA A 44 1.15 9.99 0.77
N GLY A 45 0.99 10.20 2.08
CA GLY A 45 1.52 9.31 3.11
C GLY A 45 0.88 7.92 3.08
N ILE A 46 -0.43 7.83 2.86
CA ILE A 46 -1.14 6.55 2.70
C ILE A 46 -0.67 5.84 1.43
N ALA A 47 -0.54 6.55 0.31
CA ALA A 47 -0.06 5.98 -0.95
C ALA A 47 1.36 5.38 -0.80
N LEU A 48 2.29 6.15 -0.23
CA LEU A 48 3.65 5.68 0.05
C LEU A 48 3.67 4.50 1.01
N GLY A 49 2.88 4.55 2.08
CA GLY A 49 2.79 3.47 3.07
C GLY A 49 2.29 2.15 2.48
N LEU A 50 1.24 2.19 1.65
CA LEU A 50 0.70 1.00 0.99
C LEU A 50 1.65 0.44 -0.07
N CYS A 51 2.28 1.32 -0.86
CA CYS A 51 3.35 0.92 -1.79
C CYS A 51 4.50 0.24 -1.05
N GLY A 52 4.96 0.80 0.07
CA GLY A 52 6.04 0.26 0.90
C GLY A 52 5.77 -1.15 1.44
N ILE A 53 4.53 -1.41 1.86
CA ILE A 53 4.14 -2.76 2.32
C ILE A 53 4.17 -3.75 1.15
N GLY A 54 3.65 -3.38 -0.02
CA GLY A 54 3.67 -4.23 -1.21
C GLY A 54 5.08 -4.50 -1.75
N THR A 55 5.95 -3.50 -1.75
CA THR A 55 7.34 -3.63 -2.20
C THR A 55 8.16 -4.48 -1.24
N GLY A 56 8.03 -4.26 0.07
CA GLY A 56 8.73 -5.06 1.07
C GLY A 56 8.34 -6.54 1.02
N TYR A 57 7.04 -6.83 0.85
CA TYR A 57 6.55 -8.20 0.74
C TYR A 57 7.11 -8.93 -0.49
N SER A 58 7.11 -8.27 -1.64
CA SER A 58 7.65 -8.84 -2.89
C SER A 58 9.17 -8.98 -2.85
N GLN A 59 9.89 -7.98 -2.33
CA GLN A 59 11.36 -8.01 -2.21
C GLN A 59 11.86 -9.09 -1.25
N SER A 60 11.11 -9.43 -0.19
CA SER A 60 11.52 -10.47 0.75
C SER A 60 11.75 -11.84 0.06
N GLN A 61 10.86 -12.20 -0.86
CA GLN A 61 10.95 -13.47 -1.61
C GLN A 61 12.04 -13.41 -2.68
N ILE A 62 12.15 -12.27 -3.37
CA ILE A 62 13.16 -12.09 -4.41
C ILE A 62 14.58 -12.06 -3.82
N GLY A 63 14.76 -11.42 -2.66
CA GLY A 63 16.03 -11.41 -1.94
C GLY A 63 16.47 -12.81 -1.50
N ALA A 64 15.55 -13.63 -1.00
CA ALA A 64 15.84 -15.03 -0.66
C ALA A 64 16.28 -15.85 -1.89
N ALA A 65 15.61 -15.66 -3.04
CA ALA A 65 15.99 -16.31 -4.29
C ALA A 65 17.33 -15.79 -4.84
N ALA A 66 17.59 -14.48 -4.72
CA ALA A 66 18.83 -13.85 -5.15
C ALA A 66 20.04 -14.38 -4.36
N VAL A 67 19.92 -14.54 -3.04
CA VAL A 67 20.98 -15.11 -2.20
C VAL A 67 21.21 -16.59 -2.55
N GLY A 68 20.15 -17.36 -2.79
CA GLY A 68 20.26 -18.75 -3.26
C GLY A 68 21.00 -18.88 -4.59
N MET A 69 20.66 -18.04 -5.57
CA MET A 69 21.35 -17.97 -6.87
C MET A 69 22.85 -17.68 -6.70
N VAL A 70 23.20 -16.72 -5.83
CA VAL A 70 24.60 -16.36 -5.58
C VAL A 70 25.34 -17.49 -4.87
N ALA A 71 24.68 -18.21 -3.95
CA ALA A 71 25.26 -19.37 -3.26
C ALA A 71 25.57 -20.53 -4.20
N GLU A 72 24.79 -20.72 -5.26
CA GLU A 72 25.04 -21.72 -6.32
C GLU A 72 26.09 -21.28 -7.36
N GLY A 73 26.79 -20.16 -7.15
CA GLY A 73 27.78 -19.63 -8.07
C GLY A 73 27.21 -18.81 -9.24
N GLY A 74 25.95 -18.39 -9.13
CA GLY A 74 25.29 -17.52 -10.10
C GLY A 74 25.82 -16.08 -10.12
N ASN A 75 25.44 -15.33 -11.14
CA ASN A 75 25.92 -13.96 -11.32
C ASN A 75 25.23 -12.97 -10.35
N PHE A 76 26.01 -12.42 -9.42
CA PHE A 76 25.56 -11.41 -8.45
C PHE A 76 24.89 -10.19 -9.09
N GLY A 77 25.40 -9.70 -10.23
CA GLY A 77 24.81 -8.55 -10.91
C GLY A 77 23.39 -8.83 -11.44
N ARG A 78 23.11 -10.06 -11.88
CA ARG A 78 21.76 -10.48 -12.26
C ARG A 78 20.86 -10.66 -11.03
N ALA A 79 21.38 -11.21 -9.94
CA ALA A 79 20.66 -11.34 -8.68
C ALA A 79 20.24 -9.95 -8.13
N LEU A 80 21.15 -8.98 -8.17
CA LEU A 80 20.90 -7.59 -7.79
C LEU A 80 19.85 -6.94 -8.70
N LEU A 81 19.97 -7.11 -10.02
CA LEU A 81 19.02 -6.56 -10.98
C LEU A 81 17.59 -7.00 -10.67
N PHE A 82 17.38 -8.30 -10.42
CA PHE A 82 16.05 -8.82 -10.09
C PHE A 82 15.52 -8.31 -8.74
N THR A 83 16.40 -8.05 -7.78
CA THR A 83 16.01 -7.53 -6.44
C THR A 83 15.62 -6.05 -6.48
N VAL A 84 16.14 -5.29 -7.43
CA VAL A 84 15.82 -3.86 -7.65
C VAL A 84 14.53 -3.64 -8.44
N LEU A 85 14.11 -4.57 -9.32
CA LEU A 85 12.89 -4.37 -10.13
C LEU A 85 11.62 -3.97 -9.32
N PRO A 86 11.31 -4.58 -8.16
CA PRO A 86 10.14 -4.21 -7.37
C PRO A 86 10.25 -2.84 -6.71
N GLU A 87 11.46 -2.29 -6.59
CA GLU A 87 11.73 -1.00 -5.94
C GLU A 87 11.07 0.16 -6.72
N THR A 88 10.83 -0.02 -8.02
CA THR A 88 10.06 0.92 -8.86
C THR A 88 8.65 1.20 -8.33
N ILE A 89 8.01 0.20 -7.70
CA ILE A 89 6.66 0.36 -7.13
C ILE A 89 6.67 1.32 -5.94
N VAL A 90 7.71 1.30 -5.11
CA VAL A 90 7.83 2.21 -3.97
C VAL A 90 8.18 3.61 -4.43
N LEU A 91 8.98 3.73 -5.50
CA LEU A 91 9.33 5.01 -6.11
C LEU A 91 8.10 5.71 -6.71
N PHE A 92 7.14 4.96 -7.27
CA PHE A 92 5.86 5.56 -7.70
C PHE A 92 5.01 6.05 -6.52
N GLY A 93 5.02 5.34 -5.38
CA GLY A 93 4.38 5.81 -4.15
C GLY A 93 5.07 7.05 -3.58
N LEU A 94 6.41 7.12 -3.67
CA LEU A 94 7.20 8.28 -3.26
C LEU A 94 6.95 9.50 -4.15
N LEU A 95 6.77 9.29 -5.46
CA LEU A 95 6.45 10.36 -6.40
C LEU A 95 5.18 11.13 -6.01
N ALA A 96 4.17 10.43 -5.48
CA ALA A 96 2.93 11.06 -5.00
C ALA A 96 3.14 12.03 -3.82
N PHE A 97 4.28 11.94 -3.13
CA PHE A 97 4.66 12.86 -2.06
C PHE A 97 5.20 14.20 -2.58
N PHE A 98 5.71 14.23 -3.80
CA PHE A 98 6.31 15.42 -4.43
C PHE A 98 5.38 16.13 -5.43
N LEU A 99 4.25 15.51 -5.79
CA LEU A 99 3.23 16.08 -6.67
C LEU A 99 2.21 16.90 -5.86
#